data_AF-A0A3B9LU08-F1
#
_entry.id   AF-A0A3B9LU08-F1
#
_cell.length_a   1.000
_cell.length_b   1.000
_cell.length_c   1.000
_cell.angle_alpha   90.00
_cell.angle_beta   90.00
_cell.angle_gamma   90.00
#
_symmetry.space_group_name_H-M   'P 1'
#
loop_
_entity.id
_entity.type
_entity.pdbx_description
1 polymer ?
#
loop_
_entity_poly.entity_id
_entity_poly.type
_entity_poly.pdbx_seq_one_letter_code
_entity_poly.pdbx_strand_id
1 'polypeptide(L)'
;MARYRIMTFDGGGVRGSLMATLVKRLVDHFPTLLEQVDLFAGTSTGSVVASTLASGLSADTLVSFYSQENLKSAFSPSHFNWFRPKYSNANFQALLETHFPGNPRLGDLTKHKMMAPSFELDDRKENDWYPIFFHNFPGSPFLDEFVVDVALRSAAAPTFFPSHQGYIDGGMMANNPSTAAIAIALGHQEPKLELEDVCLLSIGTGLTPSIIKINTTGWGAVQWMLNPFHSPSEPILNILFDGVVEADHTLSKHLLGPRYWRLNPPLVRQTMLDDWKAVPELVKTASDYDLAPTLDWITANWN
;
A
#
# COMPACT_ATOMS: atom_id res chain seq x y z
N MET A 1 -17.51 15.87 18.06
CA MET A 1 -17.52 16.33 16.66
C MET A 1 -17.26 15.11 15.80
N ALA A 2 -17.91 15.01 14.63
CA ALA A 2 -17.67 13.89 13.72
C ALA A 2 -16.23 13.96 13.20
N ARG A 3 -15.49 12.84 13.25
CA ARG A 3 -14.10 12.75 12.79
C ARG A 3 -14.05 12.30 11.34
N TYR A 4 -13.10 12.85 10.56
CA TYR A 4 -12.76 12.34 9.22
C TYR A 4 -11.80 11.16 9.36
N ARG A 5 -12.22 9.98 8.92
CA ARG A 5 -11.57 8.69 9.20
C ARG A 5 -10.79 8.22 7.98
N ILE A 6 -9.48 8.08 8.17
CA ILE A 6 -8.56 7.65 7.12
C ILE A 6 -8.03 6.25 7.48
N MET A 7 -8.15 5.30 6.55
CA MET A 7 -7.49 4.00 6.67
C MET A 7 -6.38 3.89 5.63
N THR A 8 -5.14 3.63 6.07
CA THR A 8 -3.98 3.54 5.17
C THR A 8 -3.40 2.14 5.12
N PHE A 9 -2.91 1.76 3.93
CA PHE A 9 -2.32 0.45 3.66
C PHE A 9 -0.95 0.58 3.01
N ASP A 10 0.05 -0.06 3.61
CA ASP A 10 1.40 0.00 3.10
C ASP A 10 1.61 -0.83 1.82
N GLY A 11 2.66 -0.49 1.07
CA GLY A 11 3.20 -1.39 0.05
C GLY A 11 3.90 -2.61 0.65
N GLY A 12 4.15 -3.62 -0.19
CA GLY A 12 4.79 -4.86 0.28
C GLY A 12 4.52 -6.15 -0.51
N GLY A 13 3.92 -6.06 -1.71
CA GLY A 13 3.70 -7.21 -2.59
C GLY A 13 2.79 -8.29 -1.98
N VAL A 14 3.25 -9.54 -1.94
CA VAL A 14 2.51 -10.70 -1.38
C VAL A 14 2.11 -10.53 0.08
N ARG A 15 2.80 -9.65 0.81
CA ARG A 15 2.48 -9.28 2.20
C ARG A 15 1.12 -8.58 2.34
N GLY A 16 0.48 -8.18 1.23
CA GLY A 16 -0.93 -7.79 1.22
C GLY A 16 -1.89 -8.86 1.76
N SER A 17 -1.51 -10.15 1.71
CA SER A 17 -2.27 -11.23 2.35
C SER A 17 -2.38 -11.10 3.88
N LEU A 18 -1.32 -10.59 4.53
CA LEU A 18 -1.34 -10.25 5.96
C LEU A 18 -2.30 -9.10 6.22
N MET A 19 -2.22 -8.02 5.43
CA MET A 19 -3.13 -6.87 5.57
C MET A 19 -4.60 -7.26 5.35
N ALA A 20 -4.89 -8.02 4.30
CA ALA A 20 -6.23 -8.51 4.00
C ALA A 20 -6.82 -9.31 5.18
N THR A 21 -6.01 -10.17 5.79
CA THR A 21 -6.41 -10.96 6.96
C THR A 21 -6.65 -10.08 8.18
N LEU A 22 -5.79 -9.08 8.44
CA LEU A 22 -5.99 -8.13 9.54
C LEU A 22 -7.27 -7.31 9.35
N VAL A 23 -7.51 -6.78 8.15
CA VAL A 23 -8.73 -6.04 7.82
C VAL A 23 -9.97 -6.92 8.06
N LYS A 24 -9.95 -8.17 7.59
CA LYS A 24 -11.06 -9.11 7.82
C LYS A 24 -11.33 -9.31 9.31
N ARG A 25 -10.30 -9.52 10.13
CA ARG A 25 -10.44 -9.68 11.59
C ARG A 25 -11.00 -8.43 12.26
N LEU A 26 -10.60 -7.23 11.81
CA LEU A 26 -11.15 -5.98 12.32
C LEU A 26 -12.63 -5.82 11.97
N VAL A 27 -13.04 -6.16 10.74
CA VAL A 27 -14.44 -6.13 10.30
C VAL A 27 -15.30 -7.15 11.04
N ASP A 28 -14.76 -8.34 11.32
CA ASP A 28 -15.48 -9.35 12.11
C ASP A 28 -15.79 -8.88 13.54
N HIS A 29 -14.94 -8.01 14.10
CA HIS A 29 -15.17 -7.40 15.40
C HIS A 29 -16.04 -6.13 15.32
N PHE A 30 -15.84 -5.32 14.27
CA PHE A 30 -16.55 -4.07 14.01
C PHE A 30 -17.18 -4.10 12.60
N PRO A 31 -18.39 -4.67 12.43
CA PRO A 31 -18.99 -4.87 11.10
C PRO A 31 -19.19 -3.58 10.29
N THR A 32 -19.36 -2.44 10.95
CA THR A 32 -19.56 -1.12 10.31
C THR A 32 -18.25 -0.34 10.13
N LEU A 33 -17.09 -0.91 10.48
CA LEU A 33 -15.81 -0.18 10.50
C LEU A 33 -15.49 0.47 9.15
N LEU A 34 -15.61 -0.31 8.07
CA LEU A 34 -15.31 0.15 6.71
C LEU A 34 -16.32 1.17 6.20
N GLU A 35 -17.59 1.07 6.63
CA GLU A 35 -18.64 2.01 6.21
C GLU A 35 -18.42 3.42 6.75
N GLN A 36 -17.72 3.53 7.89
CA GLN A 36 -17.37 4.79 8.51
C GLN A 36 -16.13 5.45 7.90
N VAL A 37 -15.35 4.75 7.08
CA VAL A 37 -14.12 5.30 6.50
C VAL A 37 -14.46 6.34 5.46
N ASP A 38 -13.85 7.53 5.56
CA ASP A 38 -14.01 8.58 4.57
C ASP A 38 -12.98 8.45 3.44
N LEU A 39 -11.74 8.08 3.77
CA LEU A 39 -10.64 7.91 2.82
C LEU A 39 -9.88 6.59 3.05
N PHE A 40 -9.81 5.76 2.01
CA PHE A 40 -8.86 4.67 1.92
C PHE A 40 -7.64 5.10 1.11
N ALA A 41 -6.45 5.03 1.69
CA ALA A 41 -5.21 5.33 0.97
C ALA A 41 -4.27 4.13 0.96
N GLY A 42 -3.59 3.89 -0.16
CA GLY A 42 -2.76 2.70 -0.28
C GLY A 42 -1.66 2.81 -1.31
N THR A 43 -0.51 2.23 -1.00
CA THR A 43 0.65 2.22 -1.91
C THR A 43 0.93 0.81 -2.40
N SER A 44 1.23 0.63 -3.69
CA SER A 44 1.57 -0.68 -4.26
C SER A 44 0.46 -1.71 -3.98
N THR A 45 0.76 -2.84 -3.37
CA THR A 45 -0.25 -3.80 -2.89
C THR A 45 -1.33 -3.13 -2.02
N GLY A 46 -0.97 -2.14 -1.19
CA GLY A 46 -1.92 -1.33 -0.43
C GLY A 46 -2.88 -0.54 -1.30
N SER A 47 -2.48 -0.11 -2.50
CA SER A 47 -3.38 0.56 -3.45
C SER A 47 -4.47 -0.38 -3.94
N VAL A 48 -4.17 -1.67 -4.11
CA VAL A 48 -5.17 -2.69 -4.44
C VAL A 48 -6.15 -2.87 -3.28
N VAL A 49 -5.64 -2.91 -2.05
CA VAL A 49 -6.49 -2.94 -0.84
C VAL A 49 -7.41 -1.72 -0.77
N ALA A 50 -6.84 -0.52 -0.87
CA ALA A 50 -7.59 0.74 -0.82
C ALA A 50 -8.65 0.82 -1.92
N SER A 51 -8.28 0.45 -3.15
CA SER A 51 -9.19 0.41 -4.31
C SER A 51 -10.33 -0.59 -4.10
N THR A 52 -10.03 -1.79 -3.59
CA THR A 52 -11.01 -2.83 -3.28
C THR A 52 -12.07 -2.31 -2.30
N LEU A 53 -11.62 -1.74 -1.17
CA LEU A 53 -12.51 -1.26 -0.12
C LEU A 53 -13.28 0.00 -0.54
N ALA A 54 -12.63 0.92 -1.25
CA ALA A 54 -13.29 2.12 -1.77
C ALA A 54 -14.35 1.81 -2.85
N SER A 55 -14.16 0.70 -3.58
CA SER A 55 -15.14 0.16 -4.54
C SER A 55 -16.30 -0.57 -3.85
N GLY A 56 -16.31 -0.64 -2.52
CA GLY A 56 -17.36 -1.30 -1.74
C GLY A 56 -17.29 -2.83 -1.77
N LEU A 57 -16.17 -3.40 -2.24
CA LEU A 57 -15.95 -4.85 -2.18
C LEU A 57 -15.64 -5.28 -0.74
N SER A 58 -16.07 -6.49 -0.36
CA SER A 58 -15.97 -6.97 1.01
C SER A 58 -14.54 -7.36 1.40
N ALA A 59 -14.30 -7.44 2.71
CA ALA A 59 -13.06 -7.98 3.25
C ALA A 59 -12.83 -9.46 2.85
N ASP A 60 -13.90 -10.25 2.63
CA ASP A 60 -13.79 -11.61 2.09
C ASP A 60 -13.27 -11.63 0.65
N THR A 61 -13.79 -10.73 -0.20
CA THR A 61 -13.30 -10.55 -1.57
C THR A 61 -11.83 -10.14 -1.57
N LEU A 62 -11.42 -9.27 -0.64
CA LEU A 62 -10.03 -8.89 -0.44
C LEU A 62 -9.15 -10.09 -0.04
N VAL A 63 -9.57 -10.91 0.93
CA VAL A 63 -8.83 -12.12 1.34
C VAL A 63 -8.71 -13.12 0.18
N SER A 64 -9.79 -13.30 -0.60
CA SER A 64 -9.80 -14.17 -1.77
C SER A 64 -8.81 -13.70 -2.85
N PHE A 65 -8.75 -12.39 -3.11
CA PHE A 65 -7.77 -11.80 -4.05
C PHE A 65 -6.34 -12.18 -3.66
N TYR A 66 -6.00 -12.07 -2.38
CA TYR A 66 -4.68 -12.40 -1.84
C TYR A 66 -4.46 -13.89 -1.53
N SER A 67 -5.28 -14.79 -2.10
CA SER A 67 -5.05 -16.23 -2.00
C SER A 67 -3.67 -16.61 -2.57
N GLN A 68 -3.11 -17.70 -2.04
CA GLN A 68 -1.82 -18.20 -2.49
C GLN A 68 -1.81 -18.51 -4.01
N GLU A 69 -2.93 -19.00 -4.54
CA GLU A 69 -3.07 -19.32 -5.96
C GLU A 69 -3.06 -18.07 -6.85
N ASN A 70 -3.82 -17.05 -6.47
CA ASN A 70 -3.86 -15.78 -7.21
C ASN A 70 -2.50 -15.07 -7.19
N LEU A 71 -1.85 -15.02 -6.02
CA LEU A 71 -0.52 -14.43 -5.91
C LEU A 71 0.53 -15.24 -6.67
N LYS A 72 0.45 -16.57 -6.66
CA LYS A 72 1.28 -17.41 -7.52
C LYS A 72 1.11 -17.06 -8.99
N SER A 73 -0.13 -16.86 -9.46
CA SER A 73 -0.43 -16.48 -10.84
C SER A 73 0.14 -15.10 -11.21
N ALA A 74 -0.08 -14.10 -10.35
CA ALA A 74 0.42 -12.75 -10.54
C ALA A 74 1.96 -12.67 -10.59
N PHE A 75 2.66 -13.47 -9.77
CA PHE A 75 4.11 -13.57 -9.72
C PHE A 75 4.65 -14.79 -10.51
N SER A 76 4.04 -15.11 -11.65
CA SER A 76 4.50 -16.16 -12.57
C SER A 76 4.33 -15.75 -14.04
N PRO A 77 5.16 -16.27 -14.97
CA PRO A 77 6.45 -16.91 -14.72
C PRO A 77 7.50 -15.87 -14.28
N SER A 78 8.45 -16.29 -13.45
CA SER A 78 9.61 -15.47 -13.14
C SER A 78 10.64 -15.54 -14.28
N HIS A 79 11.16 -14.40 -14.67
CA HIS A 79 12.26 -14.26 -15.59
C HIS A 79 13.50 -13.76 -14.84
N PHE A 80 14.53 -14.59 -14.71
CA PHE A 80 15.82 -14.13 -14.20
C PHE A 80 16.64 -13.56 -15.36
N ASN A 81 16.55 -12.26 -15.60
CA ASN A 81 17.31 -11.57 -16.64
C ASN A 81 17.53 -10.09 -16.25
N TRP A 82 18.76 -9.61 -16.41
CA TRP A 82 19.18 -8.23 -16.12
C TRP A 82 18.60 -7.18 -17.05
N PHE A 83 18.10 -7.58 -18.22
CA PHE A 83 17.59 -6.68 -19.27
C PHE A 83 16.06 -6.60 -19.31
N ARG A 84 15.34 -7.28 -18.41
CA ARG A 84 13.87 -7.23 -18.32
C ARG A 84 13.40 -7.34 -16.87
N PRO A 85 12.23 -6.79 -16.55
CA PRO A 85 11.61 -7.02 -15.24
C PRO A 85 11.43 -8.51 -14.95
N LYS A 86 11.42 -8.85 -13.65
CA LYS A 86 11.27 -10.23 -13.18
C LYS A 86 9.95 -10.87 -13.59
N TYR A 87 8.89 -10.07 -13.74
CA TYR A 87 7.53 -10.51 -14.08
C TYR A 87 6.93 -9.66 -15.20
N SER A 88 5.93 -10.19 -15.90
CA SER A 88 5.09 -9.40 -16.81
C SER A 88 3.87 -8.87 -16.05
N ASN A 89 3.34 -7.71 -16.47
CA ASN A 89 2.11 -7.17 -15.87
C ASN A 89 0.85 -7.93 -16.29
N ALA A 90 0.90 -8.79 -17.32
CA ALA A 90 -0.28 -9.39 -17.93
C ALA A 90 -1.14 -10.20 -16.95
N ASN A 91 -0.52 -11.06 -16.14
CA ASN A 91 -1.26 -11.90 -15.19
C ASN A 91 -1.82 -11.07 -14.02
N PHE A 92 -1.07 -10.09 -13.54
CA PHE A 92 -1.51 -9.21 -12.47
C PHE A 92 -2.63 -8.27 -12.93
N GLN A 93 -2.52 -7.72 -14.14
CA GLN A 93 -3.58 -6.94 -14.77
C GLN A 93 -4.85 -7.76 -14.97
N ALA A 94 -4.76 -8.96 -15.54
CA ALA A 94 -5.93 -9.83 -15.72
C ALA A 94 -6.62 -10.19 -14.39
N LEU A 95 -5.82 -10.39 -13.33
CA LEU A 95 -6.33 -10.61 -11.99
C LEU A 95 -7.08 -9.38 -11.46
N LEU A 96 -6.53 -8.17 -11.62
CA LEU A 96 -7.19 -6.92 -11.23
C LEU A 96 -8.47 -6.65 -12.05
N GLU A 97 -8.44 -6.85 -13.37
CA GLU A 97 -9.60 -6.70 -14.24
C GLU A 97 -10.75 -7.65 -13.85
N THR A 98 -10.41 -8.88 -13.44
CA THR A 98 -11.40 -9.84 -12.92
C THR A 98 -11.94 -9.41 -11.55
N HIS A 99 -11.08 -8.84 -10.70
CA HIS A 99 -11.43 -8.40 -9.36
C HIS A 99 -12.29 -7.13 -9.33
N PHE A 100 -12.11 -6.24 -10.31
CA PHE A 100 -12.85 -4.99 -10.47
C PHE A 100 -13.80 -5.06 -11.69
N PRO A 101 -14.94 -5.76 -11.58
CA PRO A 101 -15.86 -5.93 -12.70
C PRO A 101 -16.39 -4.58 -13.20
N GLY A 102 -16.51 -4.45 -14.52
CA GLY A 102 -16.99 -3.21 -15.15
C GLY A 102 -15.93 -2.12 -15.32
N ASN A 103 -14.69 -2.36 -14.89
CA ASN A 103 -13.55 -1.45 -15.01
C ASN A 103 -13.88 -0.02 -14.53
N PRO A 104 -14.19 0.16 -13.23
CA PRO A 104 -14.63 1.45 -12.71
C PRO A 104 -13.53 2.50 -12.83
N ARG A 105 -13.96 3.75 -12.98
CA ARG A 105 -13.10 4.94 -12.89
C ARG A 105 -13.03 5.43 -11.45
N LEU A 106 -12.02 6.23 -11.13
CA LEU A 106 -11.92 6.87 -9.81
C LEU A 106 -13.16 7.72 -9.48
N GLY A 107 -13.74 8.40 -10.48
CA GLY A 107 -14.96 9.19 -10.33
C GLY A 107 -16.21 8.37 -10.00
N ASP A 108 -16.22 7.07 -10.33
CA ASP A 108 -17.35 6.18 -10.03
C ASP A 108 -17.38 5.77 -8.54
N LEU A 109 -16.25 5.91 -7.84
CA LEU A 109 -16.11 5.62 -6.42
C LEU A 109 -16.74 6.76 -5.60
N THR A 110 -18.06 6.73 -5.44
CA THR A 110 -18.81 7.84 -4.80
C THR A 110 -18.97 7.70 -3.29
N LYS A 111 -18.94 6.47 -2.76
CA LYS A 111 -19.17 6.20 -1.33
C LYS A 111 -17.96 6.58 -0.45
N HIS A 112 -16.76 6.23 -0.91
CA HIS A 112 -15.52 6.44 -0.16
C HIS A 112 -14.50 7.16 -1.04
N LYS A 113 -13.64 7.96 -0.43
CA LYS A 113 -12.46 8.49 -1.10
C LYS A 113 -11.37 7.43 -1.20
N MET A 114 -10.58 7.53 -2.25
CA MET A 114 -9.44 6.68 -2.53
C MET A 114 -8.22 7.55 -2.83
N MET A 115 -7.06 7.14 -2.34
CA MET A 115 -5.78 7.73 -2.75
C MET A 115 -4.72 6.64 -2.99
N ALA A 116 -3.95 6.78 -4.07
CA ALA A 116 -2.83 5.90 -4.38
C ALA A 116 -1.61 6.70 -4.87
N PRO A 117 -0.46 6.62 -4.18
CA PRO A 117 0.79 7.21 -4.66
C PRO A 117 1.36 6.44 -5.86
N SER A 118 2.02 7.16 -6.76
CA SER A 118 2.81 6.62 -7.87
C SER A 118 3.84 7.67 -8.30
N PHE A 119 4.75 7.30 -9.19
CA PHE A 119 5.79 8.20 -9.67
C PHE A 119 5.81 8.20 -11.20
N GLU A 120 5.57 9.35 -11.81
CA GLU A 120 5.56 9.55 -13.26
C GLU A 120 6.99 9.80 -13.76
N LEU A 121 7.41 9.06 -14.77
CA LEU A 121 8.79 9.12 -15.28
C LEU A 121 9.02 10.18 -16.35
N ASP A 122 7.96 10.65 -16.99
CA ASP A 122 8.00 11.57 -18.13
C ASP A 122 6.75 12.46 -18.08
N ASP A 123 6.67 13.36 -17.08
CA ASP A 123 5.63 14.38 -17.08
C ASP A 123 5.93 15.35 -18.21
N ARG A 124 5.21 15.16 -19.32
CA ARG A 124 5.38 15.94 -20.55
C ARG A 124 5.10 17.43 -20.38
N LYS A 125 4.45 17.84 -19.28
CA LYS A 125 4.18 19.26 -19.00
C LYS A 125 5.41 19.95 -18.42
N GLU A 126 6.08 19.28 -17.50
CA GLU A 126 7.22 19.85 -16.76
C GLU A 126 8.58 19.36 -17.28
N ASN A 127 8.59 18.39 -18.20
CA ASN A 127 9.80 17.72 -18.72
C ASN A 127 10.70 17.23 -17.57
N ASP A 128 10.08 16.71 -16.52
CA ASP A 128 10.71 16.17 -15.33
C ASP A 128 9.93 14.94 -14.83
N TRP A 129 10.53 14.19 -13.92
CA TRP A 129 9.81 13.17 -13.15
C TRP A 129 8.95 13.81 -12.06
N TYR A 130 7.79 13.23 -11.75
CA TYR A 130 6.86 13.85 -10.80
C TYR A 130 6.16 12.83 -9.89
N PRO A 131 6.10 13.09 -8.57
CA PRO A 131 5.28 12.28 -7.67
C PRO A 131 3.79 12.55 -7.89
N ILE A 132 2.99 11.50 -8.07
CA ILE A 132 1.55 11.61 -8.28
C ILE A 132 0.80 10.93 -7.15
N PHE A 133 -0.26 11.57 -6.68
CA PHE A 133 -1.21 11.00 -5.74
C PHE A 133 -2.57 10.91 -6.43
N PHE A 134 -2.85 9.78 -7.07
CA PHE A 134 -4.15 9.55 -7.69
C PHE A 134 -5.24 9.60 -6.62
N HIS A 135 -6.31 10.36 -6.84
CA HIS A 135 -7.42 10.45 -5.89
C HIS A 135 -8.74 10.85 -6.55
N ASN A 136 -9.85 10.65 -5.84
CA ASN A 136 -11.23 10.96 -6.30
C ASN A 136 -11.93 12.08 -5.50
N PHE A 137 -11.17 12.97 -4.86
CA PHE A 137 -11.73 14.22 -4.34
C PHE A 137 -12.39 15.06 -5.46
N PRO A 138 -13.42 15.88 -5.13
CA PRO A 138 -14.06 16.74 -6.13
C PRO A 138 -13.06 17.62 -6.87
N GLY A 139 -13.21 17.74 -8.19
CA GLY A 139 -12.30 18.53 -9.04
C GLY A 139 -10.94 17.88 -9.31
N SER A 140 -10.71 16.65 -8.83
CA SER A 140 -9.50 15.89 -9.16
C SER A 140 -9.34 15.75 -10.67
N PRO A 141 -8.13 15.94 -11.22
CA PRO A 141 -7.84 15.68 -12.63
C PRO A 141 -7.85 14.17 -12.96
N PHE A 142 -7.90 13.31 -11.94
CA PHE A 142 -7.76 11.87 -12.08
C PHE A 142 -9.10 11.12 -12.11
N LEU A 143 -10.24 11.82 -12.08
CA LEU A 143 -11.56 11.17 -11.99
C LEU A 143 -11.86 10.20 -13.14
N ASP A 144 -11.25 10.46 -14.30
CA ASP A 144 -11.41 9.64 -15.50
C ASP A 144 -10.46 8.44 -15.60
N GLU A 145 -9.51 8.32 -14.67
CA GLU A 145 -8.55 7.21 -14.61
C GLU A 145 -9.22 5.93 -14.13
N PHE A 146 -8.89 4.81 -14.77
CA PHE A 146 -9.38 3.49 -14.35
C PHE A 146 -8.74 3.05 -13.05
N VAL A 147 -9.54 2.49 -12.14
CA VAL A 147 -9.07 1.97 -10.86
C VAL A 147 -7.98 0.91 -11.04
N VAL A 148 -8.15 0.03 -12.03
CA VAL A 148 -7.15 -1.01 -12.39
C VAL A 148 -5.83 -0.38 -12.80
N ASP A 149 -5.86 0.65 -13.66
CA ASP A 149 -4.65 1.34 -14.11
C ASP A 149 -3.95 2.03 -12.94
N VAL A 150 -4.69 2.72 -12.06
CA VAL A 150 -4.13 3.38 -10.88
C VAL A 150 -3.43 2.37 -9.95
N ALA A 151 -4.06 1.22 -9.71
CA ALA A 151 -3.47 0.15 -8.91
C ALA A 151 -2.19 -0.43 -9.56
N LEU A 152 -2.20 -0.64 -10.88
CA LEU A 152 -1.03 -1.10 -11.63
C LEU A 152 0.12 -0.09 -11.60
N ARG A 153 -0.17 1.20 -11.81
CA ARG A 153 0.81 2.29 -11.73
C ARG A 153 1.46 2.35 -10.35
N SER A 154 0.64 2.27 -9.29
CA SER A 154 1.12 2.29 -7.91
C SER A 154 1.92 1.04 -7.51
N ALA A 155 1.72 -0.10 -8.18
CA ALA A 155 2.36 -1.39 -7.86
C ALA A 155 3.49 -1.79 -8.84
N ALA A 156 3.84 -0.95 -9.81
CA ALA A 156 4.87 -1.21 -10.80
C ALA A 156 6.30 -1.06 -10.22
N ALA A 157 6.65 -1.96 -9.29
CA ALA A 157 7.92 -1.91 -8.56
C ALA A 157 9.11 -2.09 -9.52
N PRO A 158 10.09 -1.15 -9.55
CA PRO A 158 11.29 -1.30 -10.36
C PRO A 158 11.97 -2.63 -10.09
N THR A 159 12.57 -3.22 -11.14
CA THR A 159 13.15 -4.59 -11.20
C THR A 159 12.15 -5.75 -11.12
N PHE A 160 10.99 -5.59 -10.48
CA PHE A 160 9.96 -6.62 -10.39
C PHE A 160 9.00 -6.59 -11.59
N PHE A 161 8.41 -5.43 -11.87
CA PHE A 161 7.40 -5.24 -12.91
C PHE A 161 7.84 -4.16 -13.91
N PRO A 162 7.38 -4.22 -15.18
CA PRO A 162 7.52 -3.09 -16.09
C PRO A 162 6.73 -1.89 -15.57
N SER A 163 7.17 -0.68 -15.92
CA SER A 163 6.36 0.52 -15.73
C SER A 163 5.01 0.36 -16.43
N HIS A 164 3.97 0.94 -15.84
CA HIS A 164 2.63 0.93 -16.43
C HIS A 164 2.30 2.34 -16.92
N GLN A 165 2.12 2.51 -18.23
CA GLN A 165 1.76 3.80 -18.84
C GLN A 165 2.70 4.97 -18.46
N GLY A 166 3.99 4.70 -18.22
CA GLY A 166 4.97 5.72 -17.83
C GLY A 166 5.13 5.93 -16.32
N TYR A 167 4.42 5.16 -15.50
CA TYR A 167 4.47 5.25 -14.04
C TYR A 167 5.16 4.05 -13.38
N ILE A 168 5.75 4.28 -12.21
CA ILE A 168 6.32 3.25 -11.33
C ILE A 168 5.74 3.33 -9.91
N ASP A 169 6.09 2.33 -9.11
CA ASP A 169 5.55 2.10 -7.76
C ASP A 169 5.68 3.34 -6.85
N GLY A 170 4.59 3.66 -6.16
CA GLY A 170 4.51 4.79 -5.23
C GLY A 170 5.36 4.62 -3.98
N GLY A 171 5.81 3.40 -3.69
CA GLY A 171 6.71 3.08 -2.59
C GLY A 171 8.07 3.75 -2.73
N MET A 172 8.42 4.21 -3.93
CA MET A 172 9.60 5.04 -4.17
C MET A 172 9.57 6.38 -3.41
N MET A 173 8.37 6.82 -2.99
CA MET A 173 8.19 8.05 -2.24
C MET A 173 7.40 7.91 -0.94
N ALA A 174 6.41 7.02 -0.90
CA ALA A 174 5.42 6.95 0.18
C ALA A 174 4.94 5.52 0.37
N ASN A 175 5.85 4.60 0.75
CA ASN A 175 5.49 3.20 0.96
C ASN A 175 4.51 3.01 2.14
N ASN A 176 4.52 3.94 3.10
CA ASN A 176 3.46 4.14 4.08
C ASN A 176 2.73 5.46 3.74
N PRO A 177 1.52 5.41 3.13
CA PRO A 177 0.87 6.62 2.61
C PRO A 177 0.21 7.49 3.69
N SER A 178 0.48 7.27 4.99
CA SER A 178 -0.21 7.97 6.08
C SER A 178 -0.04 9.49 6.02
N THR A 179 1.19 9.99 5.92
CA THR A 179 1.45 11.43 5.89
C THR A 179 0.84 12.07 4.64
N ALA A 180 0.97 11.41 3.49
CA ALA A 180 0.39 11.85 2.23
C ALA A 180 -1.15 11.87 2.30
N ALA A 181 -1.78 10.86 2.90
CA ALA A 181 -3.23 10.79 3.03
C ALA A 181 -3.79 11.92 3.90
N ILE A 182 -3.11 12.26 5.00
CA ILE A 182 -3.45 13.43 5.82
C ILE A 182 -3.37 14.70 4.97
N ALA A 183 -2.25 14.93 4.28
CA ALA A 183 -2.04 16.15 3.49
C ALA A 183 -3.04 16.29 2.34
N ILE A 184 -3.29 15.21 1.60
CA ILE A 184 -4.24 15.20 0.47
C ILE A 184 -5.67 15.44 0.96
N ALA A 185 -6.09 14.80 2.07
CA ALA A 185 -7.41 15.01 2.65
C ALA A 185 -7.61 16.46 3.11
N LEU A 186 -6.65 17.03 3.84
CA LEU A 186 -6.72 18.43 4.29
C LEU A 186 -6.73 19.43 3.12
N GLY A 187 -6.04 19.10 2.02
CA GLY A 187 -5.93 19.96 0.84
C GLY A 187 -7.14 19.93 -0.09
N HIS A 188 -7.91 18.84 -0.12
CA HIS A 188 -8.95 18.62 -1.14
C HIS A 188 -10.35 18.29 -0.61
N GLN A 189 -10.49 17.99 0.68
CA GLN A 189 -11.81 17.68 1.25
C GLN A 189 -12.67 18.96 1.31
N GLU A 190 -13.93 18.81 0.92
CA GLU A 190 -14.96 19.84 1.06
C GLU A 190 -16.15 19.27 1.86
N PRO A 191 -16.62 19.94 2.93
CA PRO A 191 -16.06 21.18 3.50
C PRO A 191 -14.63 20.99 4.02
N LYS A 192 -13.86 22.09 4.02
CA LYS A 192 -12.46 22.10 4.49
C LYS A 192 -12.30 21.43 5.85
N LEU A 193 -11.37 20.48 5.93
CA LEU A 193 -10.97 19.81 7.16
C LEU A 193 -9.87 20.59 7.89
N GLU A 194 -9.93 20.56 9.21
CA GLU A 194 -8.82 20.94 10.07
C GLU A 194 -8.09 19.69 10.57
N LEU A 195 -6.82 19.84 10.98
CA LEU A 195 -6.02 18.71 11.47
C LEU A 195 -6.66 18.02 12.69
N GLU A 196 -7.47 18.75 13.47
CA GLU A 196 -8.22 18.25 14.63
C GLU A 196 -9.43 17.35 14.29
N ASP A 197 -9.84 17.33 13.02
CA ASP A 197 -10.93 16.48 12.55
C ASP A 197 -10.45 15.08 12.17
N VAL A 198 -9.16 14.91 11.85
CA VAL A 198 -8.62 13.68 11.26
C VAL A 198 -8.33 12.59 12.30
N CYS A 199 -8.76 11.36 12.02
CA CYS A 199 -8.39 10.14 12.73
C CYS A 199 -7.86 9.11 11.73
N LEU A 200 -6.75 8.44 12.04
CA LEU A 200 -6.07 7.59 11.07
C LEU A 200 -5.65 6.23 11.65
N LEU A 201 -6.11 5.15 10.99
CA LEU A 201 -5.70 3.78 11.25
C LEU A 201 -4.79 3.31 10.11
N SER A 202 -3.51 3.11 10.41
CA SER A 202 -2.50 2.68 9.46
C SER A 202 -2.22 1.19 9.62
N ILE A 203 -2.37 0.42 8.56
CA ILE A 203 -2.18 -1.03 8.53
C ILE A 203 -0.96 -1.35 7.66
N GLY A 204 0.07 -1.93 8.29
CA GLY A 204 1.32 -2.27 7.62
C GLY A 204 1.36 -3.70 7.09
N THR A 205 2.33 -3.96 6.21
CA THR A 205 2.60 -5.28 5.62
C THR A 205 3.51 -6.18 6.47
N GLY A 206 3.72 -5.83 7.73
CA GLY A 206 4.53 -6.56 8.69
C GLY A 206 5.92 -5.94 8.89
N LEU A 207 6.34 -5.79 10.14
CA LEU A 207 7.66 -5.29 10.51
C LEU A 207 8.72 -6.37 10.25
N THR A 208 9.62 -6.10 9.32
CA THR A 208 10.80 -6.94 9.07
C THR A 208 12.05 -6.17 9.49
N PRO A 209 12.88 -6.71 10.39
CA PRO A 209 14.18 -6.12 10.68
C PRO A 209 15.15 -6.39 9.52
N SER A 210 15.07 -5.58 8.47
CA SER A 210 16.07 -5.55 7.39
C SER A 210 17.27 -4.73 7.86
N ILE A 211 18.39 -5.41 8.16
CA ILE A 211 19.61 -4.75 8.66
C ILE A 211 20.84 -5.13 7.84
N ILE A 212 21.64 -4.13 7.48
CA ILE A 212 22.96 -4.32 6.88
C ILE A 212 23.98 -4.41 8.02
N LYS A 213 24.40 -5.63 8.37
CA LYS A 213 25.33 -5.88 9.48
C LYS A 213 26.80 -5.60 9.16
N ILE A 214 27.13 -5.37 7.90
CA ILE A 214 28.51 -5.19 7.42
C ILE A 214 28.87 -3.71 7.27
N ASN A 215 30.15 -3.40 7.35
CA ASN A 215 30.64 -2.02 7.18
C ASN A 215 30.41 -1.57 5.72
N THR A 216 29.63 -0.50 5.54
CA THR A 216 29.25 0.06 4.24
C THR A 216 30.12 1.24 3.80
N THR A 217 31.12 1.68 4.58
CA THR A 217 31.95 2.87 4.26
C THR A 217 32.63 2.79 2.89
N GLY A 218 32.99 1.58 2.43
CA GLY A 218 33.62 1.36 1.12
C GLY A 218 32.64 1.01 -0.01
N TRP A 219 31.33 1.06 0.20
CA TRP A 219 30.35 0.67 -0.82
C TRP A 219 30.28 1.70 -1.94
N GLY A 220 30.32 1.21 -3.18
CA GLY A 220 30.02 1.97 -4.38
C GLY A 220 28.65 1.59 -4.96
N ALA A 221 28.37 2.07 -6.18
CA ALA A 221 27.09 1.87 -6.85
C ALA A 221 26.69 0.38 -6.96
N VAL A 222 27.64 -0.51 -7.24
CA VAL A 222 27.37 -1.95 -7.39
C VAL A 222 26.83 -2.55 -6.09
N GLN A 223 27.49 -2.31 -4.95
CA GLN A 223 27.06 -2.87 -3.66
C GLN A 223 25.71 -2.32 -3.21
N TRP A 224 25.43 -1.05 -3.49
CA TRP A 224 24.14 -0.43 -3.17
C TRP A 224 23.00 -0.95 -4.03
N MET A 225 23.25 -1.17 -5.32
CA MET A 225 22.25 -1.73 -6.23
C MET A 225 22.04 -3.22 -5.97
N LEU A 226 23.12 -3.99 -5.81
CA LEU A 226 23.09 -5.45 -5.84
C LEU A 226 24.15 -6.04 -4.91
N ASN A 227 23.68 -6.79 -3.92
CA ASN A 227 24.53 -7.50 -2.98
C ASN A 227 24.05 -8.94 -2.81
N PRO A 228 24.33 -9.84 -3.77
CA PRO A 228 23.77 -11.20 -3.77
C PRO A 228 24.31 -12.08 -2.62
N PHE A 229 25.37 -11.65 -1.94
CA PHE A 229 26.01 -12.40 -0.85
C PHE A 229 25.58 -11.92 0.54
N HIS A 230 24.78 -10.86 0.63
CA HIS A 230 24.30 -10.32 1.90
C HIS A 230 22.79 -10.03 1.83
N SER A 231 22.15 -9.91 2.99
CA SER A 231 20.77 -9.41 3.06
C SER A 231 20.78 -7.92 3.40
N PRO A 232 19.97 -7.09 2.73
CA PRO A 232 19.10 -7.44 1.59
C PRO A 232 19.85 -7.52 0.24
N SER A 233 19.26 -8.22 -0.74
CA SER A 233 19.81 -8.41 -2.10
C SER A 233 19.91 -7.12 -2.91
N GLU A 234 18.94 -6.21 -2.76
CA GLU A 234 18.97 -4.87 -3.33
C GLU A 234 18.89 -3.82 -2.20
N PRO A 235 20.03 -3.44 -1.58
CA PRO A 235 20.05 -2.52 -0.43
C PRO A 235 19.33 -1.20 -0.64
N ILE A 236 19.57 -0.53 -1.77
CA ILE A 236 18.95 0.77 -2.02
C ILE A 236 17.43 0.69 -2.16
N LEU A 237 16.91 -0.34 -2.87
CA LEU A 237 15.46 -0.54 -3.02
C LEU A 237 14.81 -0.88 -1.68
N ASN A 238 15.46 -1.71 -0.86
CA ASN A 238 14.95 -2.03 0.47
C ASN A 238 14.94 -0.79 1.38
N ILE A 239 15.94 0.09 1.31
CA ILE A 239 15.94 1.35 2.07
C ILE A 239 14.83 2.29 1.58
N LEU A 240 14.65 2.42 0.28
CA LEU A 240 13.60 3.28 -0.29
C LEU A 240 12.20 2.78 0.05
N PHE A 241 11.96 1.47 0.06
CA PHE A 241 10.66 0.92 0.42
C PHE A 241 10.44 0.77 1.93
N ASP A 242 11.34 0.09 2.66
CA ASP A 242 11.13 -0.21 4.09
C ASP A 242 11.64 0.94 4.99
N GLY A 243 12.72 1.62 4.60
CA GLY A 243 13.37 2.65 5.44
C GLY A 243 12.53 3.92 5.62
N VAL A 244 11.65 4.23 4.66
CA VAL A 244 10.78 5.42 4.72
C VAL A 244 9.51 5.20 5.55
N VAL A 245 9.09 3.94 5.76
CA VAL A 245 7.85 3.59 6.47
C VAL A 245 7.83 4.14 7.90
N GLU A 246 8.95 4.03 8.60
CA GLU A 246 9.10 4.53 9.99
C GLU A 246 9.12 6.06 10.07
N ALA A 247 9.62 6.73 9.02
CA ALA A 247 9.57 8.19 8.95
C ALA A 247 8.11 8.66 8.86
N ASP A 248 7.32 8.10 7.95
CA ASP A 248 5.90 8.43 7.80
C ASP A 248 5.07 8.07 9.04
N HIS A 249 5.38 6.93 9.68
CA HIS A 249 4.78 6.55 10.95
C HIS A 249 5.03 7.63 12.02
N THR A 250 6.30 8.03 12.17
CA THR A 250 6.72 9.01 13.17
C THR A 250 6.09 10.38 12.91
N LEU A 251 6.10 10.86 11.66
CA LEU A 251 5.53 12.15 11.28
C LEU A 251 4.00 12.16 11.49
N SER A 252 3.30 11.13 11.01
CA SER A 252 1.84 11.01 11.18
C SER A 252 1.43 10.96 12.65
N LYS A 253 2.20 10.25 13.49
CA LYS A 253 1.98 10.20 14.93
C LYS A 253 2.19 11.57 15.61
N HIS A 254 3.18 12.35 15.18
CA HIS A 254 3.36 13.71 15.70
C HIS A 254 2.23 14.66 15.29
N LEU A 255 1.70 14.50 14.07
CA LEU A 255 0.60 15.34 13.57
C LEU A 255 -0.72 15.07 14.29
N LEU A 256 -1.07 13.79 14.52
CA LEU A 256 -2.40 13.40 15.01
C LEU A 256 -2.42 12.98 16.48
N GLY A 257 -1.26 12.74 17.09
CA GLY A 257 -1.12 12.30 18.47
C GLY A 257 -1.91 11.00 18.74
N PRO A 258 -2.82 10.98 19.72
CA PRO A 258 -3.60 9.79 20.06
C PRO A 258 -4.61 9.38 18.98
N ARG A 259 -4.87 10.23 17.97
CA ARG A 259 -5.79 9.96 16.86
C ARG A 259 -5.12 9.24 15.69
N TYR A 260 -3.86 8.82 15.85
CA TYR A 260 -3.17 7.95 14.91
C TYR A 260 -2.83 6.61 15.57
N TRP A 261 -3.13 5.52 14.87
CA TRP A 261 -2.77 4.17 15.29
C TRP A 261 -2.11 3.39 14.17
N ARG A 262 -1.13 2.57 14.55
CA ARG A 262 -0.37 1.73 13.63
C ARG A 262 -0.55 0.26 14.02
N LEU A 263 -1.23 -0.49 13.17
CA LEU A 263 -1.33 -1.95 13.24
C LEU A 263 -0.30 -2.55 12.28
N ASN A 264 0.84 -2.98 12.81
CA ASN A 264 1.91 -3.57 11.99
C ASN A 264 2.61 -4.71 12.74
N PRO A 265 2.11 -5.96 12.62
CA PRO A 265 2.67 -7.12 13.30
C PRO A 265 4.15 -7.37 12.94
N PRO A 266 5.01 -7.81 13.87
CA PRO A 266 6.33 -8.29 13.52
C PRO A 266 6.26 -9.60 12.73
N LEU A 267 7.08 -9.73 11.68
CA LEU A 267 7.22 -10.97 10.93
C LEU A 267 8.28 -11.88 11.57
N VAL A 268 8.03 -13.19 11.53
CA VAL A 268 8.95 -14.21 12.06
C VAL A 268 10.25 -14.26 11.26
N ARG A 269 10.18 -14.01 9.95
CA ARG A 269 11.32 -13.94 9.04
C ARG A 269 11.11 -12.88 7.97
N GLN A 270 12.20 -12.53 7.30
CA GLN A 270 12.13 -11.73 6.09
C GLN A 270 11.33 -12.47 5.00
N THR A 271 10.34 -11.77 4.47
CA THR A 271 9.48 -12.25 3.38
C THR A 271 9.66 -11.30 2.20
N MET A 272 10.14 -11.83 1.07
CA MET A 272 10.34 -11.04 -0.15
C MET A 272 8.99 -10.63 -0.74
N LEU A 273 8.99 -9.55 -1.52
CA LEU A 273 7.78 -8.96 -2.12
C LEU A 273 6.99 -9.93 -3.02
N ASP A 274 7.64 -10.96 -3.56
CA ASP A 274 7.10 -11.94 -4.51
C ASP A 274 7.09 -13.38 -3.98
N ASP A 275 7.39 -13.59 -2.68
CA ASP A 275 7.41 -14.92 -2.04
C ASP A 275 5.98 -15.42 -1.73
N TRP A 276 5.22 -15.76 -2.78
CA TRP A 276 3.85 -16.26 -2.64
C TRP A 276 3.76 -17.57 -1.82
N LYS A 277 4.86 -18.29 -1.64
CA LYS A 277 4.92 -19.48 -0.78
C LYS A 277 4.80 -19.11 0.70
N ALA A 278 5.12 -17.88 1.09
CA ALA A 278 4.97 -17.37 2.44
C ALA A 278 3.52 -17.02 2.83
N VAL A 279 2.58 -17.00 1.88
CA VAL A 279 1.18 -16.59 2.15
C VAL A 279 0.54 -17.33 3.32
N PRO A 280 0.66 -18.67 3.47
CA PRO A 280 0.10 -19.36 4.64
C PRO A 280 0.71 -18.89 5.98
N GLU A 281 2.00 -18.57 6.01
CA GLU A 281 2.69 -18.04 7.19
C GLU A 281 2.26 -16.61 7.51
N LEU A 282 2.08 -15.78 6.48
CA LEU A 282 1.57 -14.40 6.61
C LEU A 282 0.14 -14.38 7.15
N VAL A 283 -0.74 -15.22 6.62
CA VAL A 283 -2.12 -15.39 7.10
C VAL A 283 -2.12 -15.89 8.55
N LYS A 284 -1.26 -16.86 8.89
CA LYS A 284 -1.14 -17.34 10.28
C LYS A 284 -0.66 -16.24 11.22
N THR A 285 0.38 -15.48 10.83
CA THR A 285 0.89 -14.34 11.61
C THR A 285 -0.20 -13.31 11.86
N ALA A 286 -0.96 -12.97 10.82
CA ALA A 286 -2.09 -12.06 10.92
C ALA A 286 -3.23 -12.61 11.78
N SER A 287 -3.47 -13.92 11.76
CA SER A 287 -4.55 -14.58 12.53
C SER A 287 -4.23 -14.67 14.02
N ASP A 288 -2.98 -14.96 14.35
CA ASP A 288 -2.51 -15.16 15.72
C ASP A 288 -2.16 -13.83 16.43
N TYR A 289 -2.01 -12.74 15.68
CA TYR A 289 -1.64 -11.44 16.24
C TYR A 289 -2.71 -10.92 17.23
N ASP A 290 -2.27 -10.42 18.38
CA ASP A 290 -3.17 -9.83 19.37
C ASP A 290 -3.71 -8.47 18.88
N LEU A 291 -5.02 -8.41 18.66
CA LEU A 291 -5.70 -7.19 18.22
C LEU A 291 -6.20 -6.33 19.38
N ALA A 292 -6.18 -6.80 20.63
CA ALA A 292 -6.79 -6.07 21.75
C ALA A 292 -6.38 -4.59 21.82
N PRO A 293 -5.09 -4.21 21.69
CA PRO A 293 -4.70 -2.79 21.69
C PRO A 293 -5.31 -1.98 20.55
N THR A 294 -5.47 -2.60 19.37
CA THR A 294 -6.10 -1.97 18.21
C THR A 294 -7.61 -1.82 18.40
N LEU A 295 -8.27 -2.84 18.95
CA LEU A 295 -9.71 -2.82 19.20
C LEU A 295 -10.07 -1.77 20.27
N ASP A 296 -9.26 -1.66 21.32
CA ASP A 296 -9.39 -0.62 22.35
C ASP A 296 -9.22 0.77 21.74
N TRP A 297 -8.22 0.95 20.88
CA TRP A 297 -7.99 2.22 20.21
C TRP A 297 -9.14 2.61 19.28
N ILE A 298 -9.66 1.68 18.47
CA ILE A 298 -10.82 1.91 17.60
C ILE A 298 -12.03 2.34 18.45
N THR A 299 -12.29 1.63 19.55
CA THR A 299 -13.41 1.95 20.45
C THR A 299 -13.29 3.36 21.03
N ALA A 300 -12.09 3.78 21.40
CA ALA A 300 -11.83 5.08 22.03
C ALA A 300 -11.73 6.26 21.04
N ASN A 301 -11.32 6.03 19.79
CA ASN A 301 -10.94 7.09 18.86
C ASN A 301 -11.68 7.09 17.52
N TRP A 302 -12.26 5.97 17.12
CA TRP A 302 -12.87 5.84 15.79
C TRP A 302 -14.34 6.22 15.79
N ASN A 303 -15.07 5.83 16.83
CA ASN A 303 -16.50 6.15 16.96
C ASN A 303 -16.74 7.65 17.17
#